data_AF-A0A2E6XXA1-F1
#
_entry.id   AF-A0A2E6XXA1-F1
#
_cell.length_a   1.000
_cell.length_b   1.000
_cell.length_c   1.000
_cell.angle_alpha   90.00
_cell.angle_beta   90.00
_cell.angle_gamma   90.00
#
_symmetry.space_group_name_H-M   'P 1'
#
loop_
_entity.id
_entity.type
_entity.pdbx_description
1 polymer ?
#
loop_
_entity_poly.entity_id
_entity_poly.type
_entity_poly.pdbx_seq_one_letter_code
_entity_poly.pdbx_strand_id
1 'polypeptide(L)'
;MRKVIVTCNIGIIVMKYCYNVISVIIMTSISFAIQTQFPQKMIISTIVADLREQPQPVPAHITLPASPTDNPLQTSQLLLGEYIIAHETTIDKEGNTWLRVDALQQKMYNEVDGWQGYPGWIQANQALEVSSFPIYNLVVKNLLAPIFDSHNNQLYQISIGTRLQGIKESSSDYWLITLPDNTQAYIHNNDVNELYENWDISENNLRDTIVQQAKKFLGSDYSWGGRSAQNNTLPISSVDCSATVHLSYLTQGLQIPRMSHEQFLAAQEIEYGKDLQPGDLIMFSTIPDLRRANLKHIDHVMLYIGNDMLLESTMAGNKNVRIISCKQRFGNSIYDIASGDISNTSDYQFYIYFASYLHNPELIMQLRENANRHIS
;
A
#
# COMPACT_ATOMS: atom_id res chain seq x y z
N MET A 1 -26.46 65.65 56.84
CA MET A 1 -27.59 64.95 57.49
C MET A 1 -28.21 63.99 56.47
N ARG A 2 -28.18 62.69 56.75
CA ARG A 2 -28.80 61.64 55.93
C ARG A 2 -30.32 61.81 55.90
N LYS A 3 -30.96 61.53 54.76
CA LYS A 3 -32.28 60.88 54.72
C LYS A 3 -32.48 60.15 53.39
N VAL A 4 -32.64 58.84 53.53
CA VAL A 4 -33.13 57.86 52.55
C VAL A 4 -34.62 57.66 52.84
N ILE A 5 -35.47 57.53 51.82
CA ILE A 5 -36.82 56.90 51.74
C ILE A 5 -37.06 56.69 50.23
N VAL A 6 -36.97 55.51 49.61
CA VAL A 6 -37.85 54.31 49.54
C VAL A 6 -39.06 54.45 48.57
N THR A 7 -38.88 53.83 47.38
CA THR A 7 -39.76 53.08 46.44
C THR A 7 -41.29 53.25 46.39
N CYS A 8 -41.86 53.22 45.16
CA CYS A 8 -42.82 52.18 44.72
C CYS A 8 -43.01 52.19 43.18
N ASN A 9 -43.43 51.05 42.62
CA ASN A 9 -43.51 50.69 41.20
C ASN A 9 -45.00 50.44 40.80
N ILE A 10 -45.25 50.10 39.52
CA ILE A 10 -46.54 49.71 38.84
C ILE A 10 -47.22 50.92 38.16
N GLY A 11 -47.57 50.96 36.88
CA GLY A 11 -47.73 50.01 35.77
C GLY A 11 -48.89 50.53 34.88
N ILE A 12 -48.92 50.22 33.57
CA ILE A 12 -50.12 50.02 32.71
C ILE A 12 -49.73 50.06 31.21
N ILE A 13 -50.27 49.08 30.47
CA ILE A 13 -50.09 48.69 29.06
C ILE A 13 -51.32 49.15 28.24
N VAL A 14 -51.16 49.68 27.00
CA VAL A 14 -52.10 49.55 25.85
C VAL A 14 -51.32 49.83 24.54
N MET A 15 -51.02 48.91 23.62
CA MET A 15 -51.79 48.22 22.55
C MET A 15 -52.05 49.01 21.24
N LYS A 16 -51.69 48.37 20.10
CA LYS A 16 -52.18 48.46 18.69
C LYS A 16 -51.35 49.17 17.58
N TYR A 17 -50.68 48.32 16.78
CA TYR A 17 -50.70 48.16 15.30
C TYR A 17 -50.91 49.37 14.37
N CYS A 18 -49.95 49.62 13.45
CA CYS A 18 -50.10 49.37 11.99
C CYS A 18 -48.81 49.70 11.18
N TYR A 19 -48.36 48.69 10.41
CA TYR A 19 -47.58 48.63 9.14
C TYR A 19 -47.20 49.97 8.46
N ASN A 20 -46.02 50.20 7.87
CA ASN A 20 -45.18 49.32 7.04
C ASN A 20 -43.74 49.89 6.98
N VAL A 21 -42.84 49.10 6.39
CA VAL A 21 -41.45 49.39 5.98
C VAL A 21 -40.39 49.05 7.03
N ILE A 22 -39.76 47.88 6.89
CA ILE A 22 -38.31 47.69 7.09
C ILE A 22 -37.85 46.48 6.28
N SER A 23 -36.89 46.78 5.42
CA SER A 23 -35.90 45.98 4.70
C SER A 23 -35.84 44.47 4.93
N VAL A 24 -35.93 43.76 3.80
CA VAL A 24 -35.42 42.40 3.61
C VAL A 24 -33.90 42.41 3.87
N ILE A 25 -33.46 41.81 4.98
CA ILE A 25 -32.07 41.39 5.17
C ILE A 25 -32.02 39.92 4.79
N ILE A 26 -31.62 39.64 3.55
CA ILE A 26 -31.15 38.32 3.17
C ILE A 26 -29.83 38.13 3.93
N MET A 27 -29.85 37.36 5.03
CA MET A 27 -28.62 36.76 5.54
C MET A 27 -28.16 35.77 4.48
N THR A 28 -27.33 36.23 3.55
CA THR A 28 -26.45 35.32 2.83
C THR A 28 -25.50 34.76 3.87
N SER A 29 -25.74 33.50 4.26
CA SER A 29 -24.73 32.66 4.86
C SER A 29 -23.55 32.63 3.88
N ILE A 30 -22.56 33.48 4.13
CA ILE A 30 -21.24 33.32 3.54
C ILE A 30 -20.67 32.09 4.24
N SER A 31 -21.04 30.92 3.73
CA SER A 31 -20.21 29.74 3.89
C SER A 31 -18.88 30.11 3.26
N PHE A 32 -17.89 30.45 4.07
CA PHE A 32 -16.49 30.35 3.68
C PHE A 32 -16.26 28.85 3.44
N ALA A 33 -16.68 28.37 2.27
CA ALA A 33 -16.11 27.17 1.70
C ALA A 33 -14.65 27.53 1.47
N ILE A 34 -13.79 27.14 2.40
CA ILE A 34 -12.37 27.01 2.08
C ILE A 34 -12.36 26.04 0.91
N GLN A 35 -12.24 26.58 -0.29
CA GLN A 35 -12.13 25.79 -1.49
C GLN A 35 -10.81 25.05 -1.33
N THR A 36 -10.89 23.77 -0.96
CA THR A 36 -9.73 22.90 -0.79
C THR A 36 -8.92 22.98 -2.08
N GLN A 37 -7.72 23.54 -1.98
CA GLN A 37 -6.86 23.75 -3.13
C GLN A 37 -6.12 22.45 -3.42
N PHE A 38 -6.43 21.84 -4.56
CA PHE A 38 -5.72 20.67 -5.07
C PHE A 38 -4.64 21.08 -6.08
N PRO A 39 -3.58 20.27 -6.25
CA PRO A 39 -3.30 19.02 -5.55
C PRO A 39 -2.79 19.20 -4.11
N GLN A 40 -3.03 18.22 -3.24
CA GLN A 40 -2.57 18.21 -1.84
C GLN A 40 -1.61 17.05 -1.57
N LYS A 41 -0.53 17.32 -0.83
CA LYS A 41 0.37 16.28 -0.31
C LYS A 41 -0.23 15.71 0.97
N MET A 42 -0.40 14.40 1.01
CA MET A 42 -0.96 13.72 2.19
C MET A 42 -0.21 12.44 2.51
N ILE A 43 -0.35 11.98 3.74
CA ILE A 43 0.14 10.68 4.19
C ILE A 43 -1.00 9.85 4.77
N ILE A 44 -0.94 8.53 4.59
CA ILE A 44 -1.92 7.63 5.20
C ILE A 44 -1.77 7.62 6.72
N SER A 45 -2.88 7.79 7.43
CA SER A 45 -2.94 7.88 8.89
C SER A 45 -3.58 6.66 9.57
N THR A 46 -4.12 5.73 8.78
CA THR A 46 -4.61 4.42 9.25
C THR A 46 -3.57 3.32 9.02
N ILE A 47 -3.72 2.17 9.69
CA ILE A 47 -2.79 1.03 9.55
C ILE A 47 -2.75 0.52 8.10
N VAL A 48 -3.93 0.35 7.49
CA VAL A 48 -4.13 0.00 6.09
C VAL A 48 -5.32 0.78 5.54
N ALA A 49 -5.17 1.39 4.37
CA ALA A 49 -6.24 1.98 3.60
C ALA A 49 -6.42 1.20 2.29
N ASP A 50 -7.67 0.89 1.93
CA ASP A 50 -7.98 0.25 0.66
C ASP A 50 -7.97 1.29 -0.46
N LEU A 51 -7.18 1.04 -1.51
CA LEU A 51 -7.19 1.84 -2.73
C LEU A 51 -8.22 1.26 -3.69
N ARG A 52 -9.20 2.07 -4.06
CA ARG A 52 -10.38 1.64 -4.80
C ARG A 52 -10.39 2.20 -6.21
N GLU A 53 -10.92 1.46 -7.17
CA GLU A 53 -11.15 1.95 -8.54
C GLU A 53 -12.23 3.05 -8.57
N GLN A 54 -13.23 2.90 -7.69
CA GLN A 54 -14.34 3.84 -7.54
C GLN A 54 -14.52 4.21 -6.07
N PRO A 55 -15.08 5.40 -5.75
CA PRO A 55 -15.28 5.88 -4.38
C PRO A 55 -16.42 5.11 -3.69
N GLN A 56 -16.19 3.83 -3.40
CA GLN A 56 -17.13 2.93 -2.77
C GLN A 56 -16.42 2.09 -1.72
N PRO A 57 -17.02 1.89 -0.54
CA PRO A 57 -16.41 1.11 0.52
C PRO A 57 -16.22 -0.35 0.09
N VAL A 58 -15.38 -1.06 0.83
CA VAL A 58 -15.29 -2.51 0.73
C VAL A 58 -16.64 -3.11 1.15
N PRO A 59 -17.24 -4.01 0.35
CA PRO A 59 -18.46 -4.71 0.76
C PRO A 59 -18.30 -5.43 2.11
N ALA A 60 -19.24 -5.19 3.03
CA ALA A 60 -19.16 -5.67 4.42
C ALA A 60 -19.16 -7.20 4.60
N HIS A 61 -19.50 -7.97 3.57
CA HIS A 61 -19.60 -9.42 3.60
C HIS A 61 -18.34 -10.14 3.09
N ILE A 62 -17.33 -9.41 2.62
CA ILE A 62 -16.13 -10.04 2.08
C ILE A 62 -15.38 -10.71 3.21
N THR A 63 -14.91 -11.93 2.92
CA THR A 63 -14.04 -12.73 3.78
C THR A 63 -12.85 -13.21 2.97
N LEU A 64 -11.75 -13.53 3.66
CA LEU A 64 -10.61 -14.17 3.03
C LEU A 64 -10.85 -15.67 2.86
N PRO A 65 -10.32 -16.29 1.79
CA PRO A 65 -9.62 -15.68 0.65
C PRO A 65 -10.56 -14.89 -0.25
N ALA A 66 -10.10 -13.76 -0.79
CA ALA A 66 -10.92 -12.85 -1.62
C ALA A 66 -10.37 -12.74 -3.06
N SER A 67 -11.23 -13.03 -4.04
CA SER A 67 -10.91 -12.95 -5.47
C SER A 67 -11.38 -11.62 -6.10
N PRO A 68 -11.02 -11.33 -7.37
CA PRO A 68 -11.55 -10.18 -8.08
C PRO A 68 -13.07 -10.18 -8.19
N THR A 69 -13.72 -11.35 -8.21
CA THR A 69 -15.19 -11.40 -8.25
C THR A 69 -15.83 -11.05 -6.91
N ASP A 70 -15.13 -11.34 -5.81
CA ASP A 70 -15.61 -11.03 -4.46
C ASP A 70 -15.41 -9.55 -4.13
N ASN A 71 -14.31 -8.94 -4.59
CA ASN A 71 -13.98 -7.53 -4.35
C ASN A 71 -13.53 -6.79 -5.63
N PRO A 72 -14.45 -6.52 -6.57
CA PRO A 72 -14.10 -6.07 -7.93
C PRO A 72 -13.50 -4.67 -8.01
N LEU A 73 -13.82 -3.79 -7.06
CA LEU A 73 -13.33 -2.41 -7.04
C LEU A 73 -12.00 -2.26 -6.28
N GLN A 74 -11.42 -3.35 -5.77
CA GLN A 74 -10.12 -3.31 -5.10
C GLN A 74 -9.01 -3.24 -6.14
N THR A 75 -8.11 -2.27 -6.00
CA THR A 75 -6.93 -2.16 -6.86
C THR A 75 -5.64 -2.40 -6.11
N SER A 76 -5.51 -1.86 -4.90
CA SER A 76 -4.35 -2.07 -4.03
C SER A 76 -4.70 -1.74 -2.57
N GLN A 77 -3.71 -1.77 -1.68
CA GLN A 77 -3.78 -1.22 -0.33
C GLN A 77 -2.60 -0.29 -0.08
N LEU A 78 -2.80 0.72 0.77
CA LEU A 78 -1.77 1.65 1.23
C LEU A 78 -1.51 1.41 2.72
N LEU A 79 -0.25 1.41 3.12
CA LEU A 79 0.13 1.27 4.53
C LEU A 79 0.22 2.62 5.23
N LEU A 80 0.15 2.59 6.56
CA LEU A 80 0.45 3.73 7.41
C LEU A 80 1.69 4.49 6.93
N GLY A 81 1.57 5.80 6.80
CA GLY A 81 2.65 6.69 6.36
C GLY A 81 2.89 6.73 4.84
N GLU A 82 2.20 5.93 4.02
CA GLU A 82 2.41 6.00 2.57
C GLU A 82 2.05 7.37 2.00
N TYR A 83 2.85 7.85 1.04
CA TYR A 83 2.70 9.15 0.42
C TYR A 83 1.67 9.11 -0.70
N ILE A 84 0.76 10.07 -0.67
CA ILE A 84 -0.23 10.27 -1.71
C ILE A 84 -0.30 11.74 -2.15
N ILE A 85 -0.69 11.94 -3.40
CA ILE A 85 -1.17 13.25 -3.88
C ILE A 85 -2.68 13.14 -4.09
N ALA A 86 -3.45 13.93 -3.34
CA ALA A 86 -4.88 14.06 -3.57
C ALA A 86 -5.15 15.13 -4.62
N HIS A 87 -6.11 14.87 -5.51
CA HIS A 87 -6.41 15.72 -6.67
C HIS A 87 -7.80 16.32 -6.65
N GLU A 88 -8.76 15.63 -6.03
CA GLU A 88 -10.16 16.05 -5.94
C GLU A 88 -10.88 15.24 -4.88
N THR A 89 -12.05 15.73 -4.49
CA THR A 89 -12.96 15.06 -3.56
C THR A 89 -14.29 14.72 -4.22
N THR A 90 -14.92 13.65 -3.77
CA THR A 90 -16.33 13.37 -4.00
C THR A 90 -17.00 12.86 -2.73
N ILE A 91 -18.32 12.75 -2.74
CA ILE A 91 -19.11 12.23 -1.62
C ILE A 91 -19.89 11.02 -2.11
N ASP A 92 -19.83 9.91 -1.36
CA ASP A 92 -20.61 8.70 -1.68
C ASP A 92 -22.09 8.85 -1.26
N LYS A 93 -22.87 7.77 -1.43
CA LYS A 93 -24.31 7.80 -1.12
C LYS A 93 -24.58 7.88 0.38
N GLU A 94 -23.62 7.45 1.20
CA GLU A 94 -23.65 7.42 2.65
C GLU A 94 -23.14 8.73 3.28
N GLY A 95 -22.64 9.67 2.46
CA GLY A 95 -22.17 10.98 2.91
C GLY A 95 -20.68 11.00 3.30
N ASN A 96 -19.93 9.93 3.03
CA ASN A 96 -18.49 9.90 3.29
C ASN A 96 -17.74 10.65 2.20
N THR A 97 -16.73 11.42 2.59
CA THR A 97 -15.83 12.08 1.65
C THR A 97 -14.76 11.12 1.17
N TRP A 98 -14.56 11.08 -0.14
CA TRP A 98 -13.55 10.30 -0.84
C TRP A 98 -12.57 11.22 -1.54
N LEU A 99 -11.30 10.82 -1.57
CA LEU A 99 -10.22 11.51 -2.27
C LEU A 99 -9.83 10.69 -3.50
N ARG A 100 -9.71 11.33 -4.67
CA ARG A 100 -8.97 10.73 -5.79
C ARG A 100 -7.50 11.02 -5.59
N VAL A 101 -6.69 9.97 -5.55
CA VAL A 101 -5.29 10.05 -5.14
C VAL A 101 -4.37 9.30 -6.08
N ASP A 102 -3.11 9.72 -6.15
CA ASP A 102 -2.02 8.91 -6.68
C ASP A 102 -1.12 8.43 -5.54
N ALA A 103 -0.96 7.11 -5.41
CA ALA A 103 -0.08 6.47 -4.45
C ALA A 103 1.37 6.47 -4.96
N LEU A 104 2.17 7.42 -4.48
CA LEU A 104 3.48 7.74 -5.09
C LEU A 104 4.51 6.60 -4.98
N GLN A 105 4.39 5.79 -3.93
CA GLN A 105 5.28 4.68 -3.62
C GLN A 105 4.87 3.37 -4.32
N GLN A 106 3.75 3.39 -5.06
CA GLN A 106 3.29 2.27 -5.88
C GLN A 106 3.35 2.73 -7.33
N LYS A 107 4.44 2.38 -8.02
CA LYS A 107 4.65 2.85 -9.38
C LYS A 107 3.80 2.06 -10.38
N MET A 108 3.10 2.79 -11.24
CA MET A 108 2.43 2.26 -12.43
C MET A 108 3.08 2.85 -13.69
N TYR A 109 3.02 2.12 -14.80
CA TYR A 109 3.49 2.62 -16.08
C TYR A 109 2.29 2.99 -16.98
N ASN A 110 2.29 4.22 -17.49
CA ASN A 110 1.37 4.69 -18.50
C ASN A 110 2.14 4.93 -19.81
N GLU A 111 1.61 4.50 -20.95
CA GLU A 111 2.29 4.66 -22.25
C GLU A 111 2.44 6.13 -22.67
N VAL A 112 1.56 7.02 -22.20
CA VAL A 112 1.56 8.45 -22.50
C VAL A 112 2.40 9.22 -21.49
N ASP A 113 2.15 8.99 -20.20
CA ASP A 113 2.72 9.81 -19.11
C ASP A 113 3.95 9.19 -18.45
N GLY A 114 4.30 7.96 -18.81
CA GLY A 114 5.40 7.21 -18.23
C GLY A 114 5.10 6.70 -16.81
N TRP A 115 6.15 6.63 -15.97
CA TRP A 115 6.04 6.11 -14.60
C TRP A 115 5.42 7.14 -13.64
N GLN A 116 4.28 6.79 -13.07
CA GLN A 116 3.52 7.64 -12.14
C GLN A 116 3.09 6.88 -10.87
N GLY A 117 2.48 7.58 -9.92
CA GLY A 117 1.87 6.95 -8.74
C GLY A 117 0.60 6.18 -9.12
N TYR A 118 0.26 5.14 -8.37
CA TYR A 118 -0.89 4.31 -8.66
C TYR A 118 -2.19 5.04 -8.29
N PRO A 119 -3.14 5.27 -9.22
CA PRO A 119 -4.33 6.06 -8.97
C PRO A 119 -5.39 5.24 -8.26
N GLY A 120 -6.25 5.92 -7.52
CA GLY A 120 -7.47 5.35 -7.01
C GLY A 120 -8.20 6.28 -6.06
N TRP A 121 -9.13 5.71 -5.31
CA TRP A 121 -9.94 6.41 -4.34
C TRP A 121 -9.71 5.84 -2.94
N ILE A 122 -9.59 6.73 -1.96
CA ILE A 122 -9.54 6.39 -0.52
C ILE A 122 -10.55 7.24 0.24
N GLN A 123 -10.96 6.82 1.45
CA GLN A 123 -11.75 7.68 2.31
C GLN A 123 -10.88 8.81 2.88
N ALA A 124 -11.41 10.04 2.92
CA ALA A 124 -10.65 11.21 3.32
C ALA A 124 -10.15 11.15 4.77
N ASN A 125 -10.86 10.47 5.65
CA ASN A 125 -10.48 10.27 7.06
C ASN A 125 -9.31 9.29 7.26
N GLN A 126 -8.83 8.64 6.20
CA GLN A 126 -7.69 7.71 6.24
C GLN A 126 -6.35 8.38 5.93
N ALA A 127 -6.35 9.70 5.67
CA ALA A 127 -5.16 10.46 5.33
C ALA A 127 -5.09 11.78 6.08
N LEU A 128 -3.88 12.30 6.26
CA LEU A 128 -3.58 13.61 6.83
C LEU A 128 -2.79 14.45 5.84
N GLU A 129 -3.18 15.70 5.67
CA GLU A 129 -2.44 16.67 4.86
C GLU A 129 -1.09 17.00 5.53
N VAL A 130 -0.05 17.10 4.71
CA VAL A 130 1.30 17.47 5.15
C VAL A 130 1.87 18.55 4.25
N SER A 131 2.64 19.47 4.83
CA SER A 131 3.35 20.50 4.06
C SER A 131 4.52 19.90 3.26
N SER A 132 5.10 18.82 3.75
CA SER A 132 6.19 18.06 3.12
C SER A 132 6.13 16.60 3.56
N PHE A 133 6.62 15.69 2.72
CA PHE A 133 6.67 14.27 3.09
C PHE A 133 7.77 14.03 4.14
N PRO A 134 7.50 13.26 5.20
CA PRO A 134 8.51 12.89 6.19
C PRO A 134 9.57 12.00 5.55
N ILE A 135 10.81 12.02 6.05
CA ILE A 135 11.87 11.13 5.57
C ILE A 135 11.89 9.87 6.43
N TYR A 136 11.63 8.72 5.81
CA TYR A 136 11.59 7.44 6.51
C TYR A 136 12.93 6.72 6.44
N ASN A 137 13.51 6.38 7.58
CA ASN A 137 14.76 5.63 7.67
C ASN A 137 14.57 4.17 8.09
N LEU A 138 13.34 3.75 8.40
CA LEU A 138 13.01 2.40 8.83
C LEU A 138 11.94 1.76 7.93
N VAL A 139 11.98 0.43 7.83
CA VAL A 139 10.92 -0.39 7.23
C VAL A 139 10.60 -1.58 8.12
N VAL A 140 9.31 -1.85 8.35
CA VAL A 140 8.85 -3.01 9.10
C VAL A 140 9.12 -4.29 8.32
N LYS A 141 9.74 -5.28 8.97
CA LYS A 141 10.15 -6.55 8.36
C LYS A 141 9.38 -7.77 8.88
N ASN A 142 8.65 -7.66 9.97
CA ASN A 142 7.78 -8.73 10.46
C ASN A 142 6.36 -8.51 9.94
N LEU A 143 5.60 -9.59 9.73
CA LEU A 143 4.23 -9.51 9.20
C LEU A 143 3.40 -8.48 9.97
N LEU A 144 3.38 -8.59 11.29
CA LEU A 144 2.76 -7.64 12.19
C LEU A 144 3.78 -7.19 13.24
N ALA A 145 4.01 -5.89 13.33
CA ALA A 145 4.90 -5.27 14.31
C ALA A 145 4.08 -4.48 15.34
N PRO A 146 4.17 -4.81 16.64
CA PRO A 146 3.52 -4.04 17.69
C PRO A 146 4.13 -2.64 17.85
N ILE A 147 3.26 -1.65 18.06
CA ILE A 147 3.62 -0.28 18.41
C ILE A 147 3.28 -0.04 19.89
N PHE A 148 4.18 0.61 20.62
CA PHE A 148 4.05 0.84 22.06
C PHE A 148 4.04 2.32 22.43
N ASP A 149 3.41 2.66 23.55
CA ASP A 149 3.55 3.96 24.20
C ASP A 149 4.80 4.03 25.09
N SER A 150 5.02 5.19 25.75
CA SER A 150 6.14 5.41 26.68
C SER A 150 6.06 4.59 27.98
N HIS A 151 4.94 3.93 28.23
CA HIS A 151 4.72 3.05 29.38
C HIS A 151 4.79 1.57 28.99
N ASN A 152 5.25 1.27 27.77
CA ASN A 152 5.36 -0.08 27.21
C ASN A 152 3.99 -0.79 27.07
N ASN A 153 2.90 -0.04 26.95
CA ASN A 153 1.61 -0.59 26.57
C ASN A 153 1.53 -0.69 25.04
N GLN A 154 1.14 -1.86 24.54
CA GLN A 154 0.89 -2.02 23.11
C GLN A 154 -0.36 -1.23 22.69
N LEU A 155 -0.21 -0.36 21.69
CA LEU A 155 -1.27 0.45 21.10
C LEU A 155 -2.02 -0.33 20.01
N TYR A 156 -1.29 -0.79 19.00
CA TYR A 156 -1.81 -1.58 17.87
C TYR A 156 -0.64 -2.25 17.13
N GLN A 157 -0.93 -2.99 16.07
CA GLN A 157 0.09 -3.60 15.21
C GLN A 157 0.04 -2.99 13.80
N ILE A 158 1.20 -2.84 13.17
CA ILE A 158 1.33 -2.38 11.79
C ILE A 158 1.91 -3.46 10.89
N SER A 159 1.61 -3.37 9.59
CA SER A 159 2.00 -4.39 8.61
C SER A 159 3.47 -4.30 8.21
N ILE A 160 4.04 -5.44 7.82
CA ILE A 160 5.26 -5.52 7.00
C ILE A 160 5.21 -4.52 5.84
N GLY A 161 6.35 -3.88 5.57
CA GLY A 161 6.50 -2.86 4.54
C GLY A 161 6.15 -1.44 4.97
N THR A 162 5.51 -1.23 6.13
CA THR A 162 5.29 0.12 6.68
C THR A 162 6.63 0.80 6.89
N ARG A 163 6.76 2.03 6.39
CA ARG A 163 7.97 2.85 6.53
C ARG A 163 7.77 3.90 7.61
N LEU A 164 8.80 4.10 8.43
CA LEU A 164 8.73 4.94 9.62
C LEU A 164 9.94 5.87 9.69
N GLN A 165 9.74 7.02 10.32
CA GLN A 165 10.82 7.87 10.79
C GLN A 165 11.11 7.48 12.23
N GLY A 166 12.35 7.13 12.54
CA GLY A 166 12.74 6.75 13.89
C GLY A 166 14.15 7.18 14.27
N ILE A 167 14.37 7.33 15.57
CA ILE A 167 15.67 7.61 16.19
C ILE A 167 15.98 6.45 17.13
N LYS A 168 17.17 5.87 16.98
CA LYS A 168 17.63 4.81 17.87
C LYS A 168 18.05 5.42 19.19
N GLU A 169 17.38 5.06 20.27
CA GLU A 169 17.82 5.47 21.60
C GLU A 169 19.03 4.64 22.02
N SER A 170 20.08 5.32 22.49
CA SER A 170 21.28 4.62 22.96
C SER A 170 20.91 3.67 24.10
N SER A 171 21.42 2.43 24.06
CA SER A 171 21.13 1.35 25.04
C SER A 171 19.68 0.85 25.13
N SER A 172 18.81 1.20 24.18
CA SER A 172 17.44 0.67 24.08
C SER A 172 17.31 -0.40 23.00
N ASP A 173 16.46 -1.42 23.25
CA ASP A 173 16.01 -2.36 22.23
C ASP A 173 14.91 -1.79 21.32
N TYR A 174 14.54 -0.51 21.53
CA TYR A 174 13.48 0.18 20.80
C TYR A 174 14.00 1.37 20.01
N TRP A 175 13.24 1.69 18.96
CA TRP A 175 13.31 2.95 18.24
C TRP A 175 12.19 3.86 18.71
N LEU A 176 12.50 5.12 18.99
CA LEU A 176 11.50 6.18 19.11
C LEU A 176 11.05 6.58 17.70
N ILE A 177 9.77 6.45 17.39
CA ILE A 177 9.20 6.73 16.08
C ILE A 177 8.16 7.86 16.12
N THR A 178 8.02 8.56 15.00
CA THR A 178 6.98 9.57 14.80
C THR A 178 5.86 9.00 13.93
N LEU A 179 4.64 8.96 14.47
CA LEU A 179 3.44 8.56 13.75
C LEU A 179 2.88 9.71 12.88
N PRO A 180 1.97 9.42 11.91
CA PRO A 180 1.45 10.45 11.00
C PRO A 180 0.78 11.67 11.67
N ASP A 181 0.22 11.49 12.86
CA ASP A 181 -0.38 12.55 13.68
C ASP A 181 0.64 13.31 14.56
N ASN A 182 1.94 13.06 14.36
CA ASN A 182 3.09 13.51 15.17
C ASN A 182 3.18 12.91 16.56
N THR A 183 2.35 11.92 16.90
CA THR A 183 2.48 11.18 18.16
C THR A 183 3.80 10.41 18.18
N GLN A 184 4.50 10.48 19.31
CA GLN A 184 5.70 9.68 19.56
C GLN A 184 5.31 8.29 20.08
N ALA A 185 5.90 7.26 19.51
CA ALA A 185 5.67 5.87 19.89
C ALA A 185 6.97 5.06 19.79
N TYR A 186 6.92 3.78 20.16
CA TYR A 186 8.08 2.91 20.17
C TYR A 186 7.84 1.64 19.36
N ILE A 187 8.89 1.16 18.67
CA ILE A 187 8.91 -0.11 17.94
C ILE A 187 10.22 -0.86 18.23
N HIS A 188 10.15 -2.18 18.35
CA HIS A 188 11.30 -3.00 18.71
C HIS A 188 12.30 -3.13 17.55
N ASN A 189 13.61 -3.21 17.84
CA ASN A 189 14.68 -3.31 16.85
C ASN A 189 14.52 -4.54 15.91
N ASN A 190 14.06 -5.66 16.45
CA ASN A 190 13.77 -6.91 15.74
C ASN A 190 12.59 -6.83 14.77
N ASP A 191 11.79 -5.77 14.81
CA ASP A 191 10.64 -5.57 13.91
C ASP A 191 10.96 -4.73 12.68
N VAL A 192 12.09 -4.01 12.68
CA VAL A 192 12.46 -3.09 11.61
C VAL A 192 13.83 -3.40 11.00
N ASN A 193 13.99 -3.00 9.75
CA ASN A 193 15.29 -2.81 9.11
C ASN A 193 15.49 -1.33 8.84
N GLU A 194 16.74 -0.89 8.87
CA GLU A 194 17.12 0.45 8.42
C GLU A 194 17.17 0.46 6.89
N LEU A 195 16.70 1.55 6.27
CA LEU A 195 16.64 1.69 4.81
C LEU A 195 17.96 2.17 4.19
N TYR A 196 18.76 2.91 4.96
CA TYR A 196 19.90 3.68 4.44
C TYR A 196 21.25 3.23 4.97
N GLU A 197 21.27 2.28 5.89
CA GLU A 197 22.49 1.69 6.43
C GLU A 197 22.68 0.28 5.85
N ASN A 198 23.94 -0.17 5.72
CA ASN A 198 24.31 -1.54 5.33
C ASN A 198 23.93 -1.96 3.89
N TRP A 199 24.19 -1.09 2.91
CA TRP A 199 24.08 -1.43 1.50
C TRP A 199 25.07 -2.50 1.03
N ASP A 200 26.10 -2.80 1.83
CA ASP A 200 27.20 -3.76 1.59
C ASP A 200 26.83 -5.24 1.81
N ILE A 201 25.54 -5.58 1.94
CA ILE A 201 25.14 -6.98 1.92
C ILE A 201 25.53 -7.62 0.59
N SER A 202 26.22 -8.76 0.64
CA SER A 202 26.52 -9.53 -0.57
C SER A 202 25.22 -9.92 -1.27
N GLU A 203 25.23 -10.01 -2.60
CA GLU A 203 24.06 -10.40 -3.41
C GLU A 203 23.39 -11.69 -2.90
N ASN A 204 24.18 -12.72 -2.56
CA ASN A 204 23.65 -13.98 -2.03
C ASN A 204 22.86 -13.79 -0.72
N ASN A 205 23.40 -13.02 0.24
CA ASN A 205 22.69 -12.71 1.49
C ASN A 205 21.40 -11.89 1.24
N LEU A 206 21.42 -10.98 0.27
CA LEU A 206 20.23 -10.22 -0.13
C LEU A 206 19.15 -11.14 -0.69
N ARG A 207 19.52 -12.03 -1.62
CA ARG A 207 18.64 -13.05 -2.20
C ARG A 207 18.03 -13.94 -1.11
N ASP A 208 18.87 -14.48 -0.23
CA ASP A 208 18.42 -15.34 0.87
C ASP A 208 17.45 -14.59 1.80
N THR A 209 17.75 -13.33 2.11
CA THR A 209 16.88 -12.52 2.96
C THR A 209 15.54 -12.25 2.29
N ILE A 210 15.51 -11.90 1.00
CA ILE A 210 14.24 -11.71 0.26
C ILE A 210 13.40 -12.99 0.29
N VAL A 211 14.01 -14.14 0.04
CA VAL A 211 13.31 -15.44 0.09
C VAL A 211 12.80 -15.75 1.50
N GLN A 212 13.58 -15.45 2.54
CA GLN A 212 13.15 -15.63 3.93
C GLN A 212 11.96 -14.73 4.28
N GLN A 213 11.94 -13.48 3.78
CA GLN A 213 10.83 -12.55 4.00
C GLN A 213 9.57 -13.03 3.28
N ALA A 214 9.69 -13.50 2.04
CA ALA A 214 8.58 -14.08 1.31
C ALA A 214 7.99 -15.31 2.01
N LYS A 215 8.84 -16.17 2.58
CA LYS A 215 8.42 -17.36 3.33
C LYS A 215 7.61 -17.03 4.60
N LYS A 216 7.71 -15.81 5.15
CA LYS A 216 6.87 -15.42 6.29
C LYS A 216 5.39 -15.43 5.96
N PHE A 217 5.03 -15.16 4.71
CA PHE A 217 3.64 -15.13 4.25
C PHE A 217 3.02 -16.53 4.05
N LEU A 218 3.78 -17.62 4.18
CA LEU A 218 3.25 -18.96 3.92
C LEU A 218 1.99 -19.25 4.75
N GLY A 219 0.94 -19.68 4.06
CA GLY A 219 -0.36 -19.95 4.66
C GLY A 219 -1.29 -18.74 4.75
N SER A 220 -0.83 -17.52 4.50
CA SER A 220 -1.72 -16.35 4.41
C SER A 220 -2.68 -16.52 3.24
N ASP A 221 -3.97 -16.26 3.48
CA ASP A 221 -5.02 -16.39 2.47
C ASP A 221 -4.81 -15.38 1.33
N TYR A 222 -5.15 -15.76 0.11
CA TYR A 222 -5.06 -14.85 -1.02
C TYR A 222 -6.06 -13.70 -0.87
N SER A 223 -5.63 -12.46 -1.17
CA SER A 223 -6.52 -11.32 -1.28
C SER A 223 -6.22 -10.52 -2.54
N TRP A 224 -7.16 -10.45 -3.48
CA TRP A 224 -7.05 -9.58 -4.65
C TRP A 224 -6.84 -8.12 -4.23
N GLY A 225 -5.83 -7.47 -4.81
CA GLY A 225 -5.43 -6.11 -4.45
C GLY A 225 -4.87 -5.99 -3.03
N GLY A 226 -4.77 -7.09 -2.27
CA GLY A 226 -4.22 -7.11 -0.93
C GLY A 226 -2.73 -6.78 -0.95
N ARG A 227 -2.31 -5.91 -0.03
CA ARG A 227 -0.91 -5.46 0.09
C ARG A 227 -0.56 -5.14 1.55
N SER A 228 -0.96 -6.04 2.43
CA SER A 228 -0.69 -5.97 3.87
C SER A 228 -0.56 -7.37 4.45
N ALA A 229 -0.04 -7.50 5.67
CA ALA A 229 -0.06 -8.77 6.38
C ALA A 229 -1.49 -9.13 6.81
N GLN A 230 -1.78 -10.43 6.81
CA GLN A 230 -3.06 -10.91 7.30
C GLN A 230 -3.25 -10.64 8.79
N ASN A 231 -4.35 -9.98 9.11
CA ASN A 231 -4.73 -9.58 10.45
C ASN A 231 -6.24 -9.83 10.66
N ASN A 232 -6.60 -10.31 11.85
CA ASN A 232 -7.97 -10.58 12.24
C ASN A 232 -8.77 -9.31 12.63
N THR A 233 -8.12 -8.14 12.71
CA THR A 233 -8.80 -6.87 13.05
C THR A 233 -9.22 -6.05 11.84
N LEU A 234 -8.80 -6.42 10.63
CA LEU A 234 -9.15 -5.75 9.38
C LEU A 234 -9.91 -6.72 8.46
N PRO A 235 -11.02 -6.30 7.85
CA PRO A 235 -11.89 -7.20 7.09
C PRO A 235 -11.19 -7.82 5.87
N ILE A 236 -10.31 -7.07 5.21
CA ILE A 236 -9.48 -7.54 4.10
C ILE A 236 -8.06 -7.07 4.36
N SER A 237 -7.24 -7.96 4.89
CA SER A 237 -5.79 -7.74 5.00
C SER A 237 -5.11 -9.05 4.66
N SER A 238 -4.33 -9.05 3.58
CA SER A 238 -3.44 -10.13 3.15
C SER A 238 -2.75 -9.67 1.86
N VAL A 239 -2.17 -10.60 1.11
CA VAL A 239 -1.38 -10.34 -0.11
C VAL A 239 -1.96 -11.05 -1.33
N ASP A 240 -1.90 -10.36 -2.48
CA ASP A 240 -1.95 -11.02 -3.79
C ASP A 240 -0.55 -11.48 -4.25
N CYS A 241 -0.46 -12.00 -5.47
CA CYS A 241 0.77 -12.51 -6.06
C CYS A 241 1.90 -11.45 -6.06
N SER A 242 1.60 -10.28 -6.61
CA SER A 242 2.56 -9.18 -6.76
C SER A 242 2.90 -8.47 -5.45
N ALA A 243 1.95 -8.39 -4.51
CA ALA A 243 2.19 -7.84 -3.18
C ALA A 243 3.16 -8.70 -2.35
N THR A 244 3.07 -10.03 -2.47
CA THR A 244 3.98 -10.95 -1.77
C THR A 244 5.43 -10.67 -2.16
N VAL A 245 5.69 -10.50 -3.46
CA VAL A 245 7.02 -10.15 -3.98
C VAL A 245 7.40 -8.72 -3.59
N HIS A 246 6.51 -7.75 -3.82
CA HIS A 246 6.74 -6.34 -3.52
C HIS A 246 7.15 -6.11 -2.06
N LEU A 247 6.39 -6.64 -1.10
CA LEU A 247 6.66 -6.46 0.32
C LEU A 247 7.97 -7.15 0.74
N SER A 248 8.28 -8.33 0.19
CA SER A 248 9.52 -9.05 0.47
C SER A 248 10.75 -8.25 0.07
N TYR A 249 10.74 -7.66 -1.12
CA TYR A 249 11.78 -6.75 -1.61
C TYR A 249 11.85 -5.45 -0.80
N LEU A 250 10.68 -4.87 -0.46
CA LEU A 250 10.60 -3.61 0.27
C LEU A 250 11.25 -3.69 1.66
N THR A 251 11.19 -4.84 2.35
CA THR A 251 11.87 -5.01 3.65
C THR A 251 13.40 -4.86 3.58
N GLN A 252 13.98 -4.96 2.38
CA GLN A 252 15.41 -4.77 2.10
C GLN A 252 15.71 -3.41 1.45
N GLY A 253 14.74 -2.48 1.50
CA GLY A 253 14.85 -1.16 0.90
C GLY A 253 14.74 -1.14 -0.63
N LEU A 254 14.33 -2.26 -1.25
CA LEU A 254 14.18 -2.34 -2.71
C LEU A 254 12.73 -2.04 -3.10
N GLN A 255 12.47 -0.82 -3.58
CA GLN A 255 11.13 -0.43 -4.02
C GLN A 255 10.88 -0.85 -5.46
N ILE A 256 10.31 -2.03 -5.64
CA ILE A 256 9.81 -2.53 -6.93
C ILE A 256 8.35 -2.09 -7.18
N PRO A 257 7.86 -2.08 -8.43
CA PRO A 257 6.47 -1.77 -8.72
C PRO A 257 5.46 -2.67 -8.00
N ARG A 258 4.23 -2.18 -7.84
CA ARG A 258 3.16 -2.87 -7.12
C ARG A 258 2.58 -4.05 -7.91
N MET A 259 2.39 -3.85 -9.20
CA MET A 259 1.66 -4.77 -10.08
C MET A 259 2.63 -5.74 -10.77
N SER A 260 2.17 -6.96 -11.04
CA SER A 260 2.96 -8.00 -11.73
C SER A 260 3.47 -7.53 -13.09
N HIS A 261 2.63 -6.87 -13.89
CA HIS A 261 3.01 -6.37 -15.21
C HIS A 261 4.14 -5.34 -15.11
N GLU A 262 3.99 -4.31 -14.27
CA GLU A 262 5.03 -3.32 -14.05
C GLU A 262 6.28 -3.91 -13.39
N GLN A 263 6.13 -4.94 -12.55
CA GLN A 263 7.28 -5.66 -12.03
C GLN A 263 8.11 -6.26 -13.17
N PHE A 264 7.47 -6.87 -14.16
CA PHE A 264 8.16 -7.38 -15.35
C PHE A 264 8.82 -6.25 -16.14
N LEU A 265 8.08 -5.17 -16.42
CA LEU A 265 8.58 -4.04 -17.22
C LEU A 265 9.82 -3.36 -16.61
N ALA A 266 9.92 -3.32 -15.28
CA ALA A 266 11.02 -2.68 -14.58
C ALA A 266 12.20 -3.63 -14.29
N ALA A 267 12.03 -4.94 -14.50
CA ALA A 267 13.06 -5.94 -14.20
C ALA A 267 13.91 -6.26 -15.44
N GLN A 268 15.09 -6.85 -15.21
CA GLN A 268 15.91 -7.38 -16.29
C GLN A 268 15.40 -8.78 -16.67
N GLU A 269 15.07 -9.00 -17.95
CA GLU A 269 14.66 -10.33 -18.42
C GLU A 269 15.80 -11.36 -18.29
N ILE A 270 15.43 -12.59 -17.94
CA ILE A 270 16.30 -13.77 -17.95
C ILE A 270 15.83 -14.69 -19.08
N GLU A 271 16.76 -15.21 -19.88
CA GLU A 271 16.42 -16.01 -21.05
C GLU A 271 16.06 -17.46 -20.69
N TYR A 272 16.84 -18.10 -19.82
CA TYR A 272 16.67 -19.53 -19.50
C TYR A 272 16.39 -19.75 -18.01
N GLY A 273 15.46 -20.66 -17.70
CA GLY A 273 15.12 -20.97 -16.31
C GLY A 273 16.27 -21.60 -15.52
N LYS A 274 17.25 -22.20 -16.20
CA LYS A 274 18.49 -22.68 -15.57
C LYS A 274 19.40 -21.58 -15.02
N ASP A 275 19.22 -20.33 -15.49
CA ASP A 275 20.00 -19.17 -15.07
C ASP A 275 19.34 -18.43 -13.89
N LEU A 276 18.15 -18.89 -13.46
CA LEU A 276 17.46 -18.34 -12.29
C LEU A 276 18.21 -18.65 -10.99
N GLN A 277 18.22 -17.65 -10.13
CA GLN A 277 18.74 -17.72 -8.76
C GLN A 277 17.63 -17.36 -7.75
N PRO A 278 17.69 -17.87 -6.51
CA PRO A 278 16.71 -17.50 -5.49
C PRO A 278 16.52 -15.98 -5.41
N GLY A 279 15.26 -15.55 -5.28
CA GLY A 279 14.87 -14.14 -5.34
C GLY A 279 14.45 -13.65 -6.72
N ASP A 280 14.78 -14.35 -7.81
CA ASP A 280 14.31 -13.98 -9.15
C ASP A 280 12.82 -14.26 -9.35
N LEU A 281 12.24 -13.70 -10.40
CA LEU A 281 10.81 -13.73 -10.67
C LEU A 281 10.47 -14.70 -11.79
N ILE A 282 9.41 -15.48 -11.59
CA ILE A 282 8.74 -16.25 -12.64
C ILE A 282 7.36 -15.64 -12.85
N MET A 283 7.07 -15.26 -14.08
CA MET A 283 5.85 -14.60 -14.48
C MET A 283 5.11 -15.47 -15.49
N PHE A 284 3.79 -15.30 -15.59
CA PHE A 284 3.09 -15.81 -16.76
C PHE A 284 1.90 -14.98 -17.20
N SER A 285 1.52 -15.17 -18.46
CA SER A 285 0.22 -14.82 -19.03
C SER A 285 -0.61 -16.07 -19.29
N THR A 286 -1.92 -15.97 -19.15
CA THR A 286 -2.93 -16.96 -19.55
C THR A 286 -3.67 -16.57 -20.82
N ILE A 287 -3.51 -15.31 -21.25
CA ILE A 287 -3.95 -14.85 -22.56
C ILE A 287 -2.78 -14.82 -23.54
N PRO A 288 -2.98 -15.25 -24.80
CA PRO A 288 -1.97 -15.07 -25.84
C PRO A 288 -1.59 -13.60 -25.99
N ASP A 289 -0.31 -13.34 -26.26
CA ASP A 289 0.23 -12.00 -26.50
C ASP A 289 -0.29 -11.44 -27.84
N LEU A 290 -1.56 -11.03 -27.85
CA LEU A 290 -2.29 -10.58 -29.04
C LEU A 290 -2.74 -9.12 -28.94
N ARG A 291 -2.54 -8.48 -27.79
CA ARG A 291 -3.24 -7.22 -27.47
C ARG A 291 -2.40 -5.96 -27.60
N ARG A 292 -1.07 -6.05 -27.58
CA ARG A 292 -0.19 -4.90 -27.80
C ARG A 292 1.07 -5.38 -28.48
N ALA A 293 1.35 -4.84 -29.67
CA ALA A 293 2.45 -5.28 -30.51
C ALA A 293 3.86 -5.19 -29.89
N ASN A 294 4.02 -4.79 -28.61
CA ASN A 294 5.29 -4.66 -27.90
C ASN A 294 5.20 -4.79 -26.36
N LEU A 295 4.10 -5.25 -25.75
CA LEU A 295 3.98 -5.36 -24.29
C LEU A 295 3.32 -6.69 -23.86
N LYS A 296 4.15 -7.59 -23.34
CA LYS A 296 3.73 -8.86 -22.73
C LYS A 296 2.79 -8.59 -21.55
N HIS A 297 1.52 -8.95 -21.65
CA HIS A 297 0.61 -8.92 -20.49
C HIS A 297 1.04 -9.95 -19.44
N ILE A 298 1.00 -9.61 -18.15
CA ILE A 298 1.36 -10.53 -17.06
C ILE A 298 0.18 -10.65 -16.10
N ASP A 299 -0.33 -11.87 -15.95
CA ASP A 299 -1.44 -12.18 -15.05
C ASP A 299 -0.96 -12.50 -13.62
N HIS A 300 0.24 -13.06 -13.49
CA HIS A 300 0.73 -13.60 -12.23
C HIS A 300 2.25 -13.53 -12.12
N VAL A 301 2.72 -13.39 -10.89
CA VAL A 301 4.14 -13.36 -10.51
C VAL A 301 4.40 -14.29 -9.34
N MET A 302 5.54 -14.95 -9.36
CA MET A 302 6.00 -15.89 -8.35
C MET A 302 7.49 -15.63 -8.07
N LEU A 303 7.92 -15.96 -6.86
CA LEU A 303 9.32 -15.85 -6.46
C LEU A 303 10.01 -17.21 -6.64
N TYR A 304 11.13 -17.26 -7.37
CA TYR A 304 11.99 -18.44 -7.37
C TYR A 304 12.68 -18.57 -6.01
N ILE A 305 12.61 -19.76 -5.42
CA ILE A 305 13.24 -20.03 -4.12
C ILE A 305 14.32 -21.12 -4.20
N GLY A 306 14.74 -21.47 -5.42
CA GLY A 306 15.75 -22.50 -5.71
C GLY A 306 15.18 -23.90 -5.87
N ASN A 307 15.98 -24.81 -6.44
CA ASN A 307 15.69 -26.25 -6.55
C ASN A 307 14.33 -26.56 -7.20
N ASP A 308 14.01 -25.92 -8.33
CA ASP A 308 12.71 -26.06 -9.02
C ASP A 308 11.48 -25.55 -8.23
N MET A 309 11.68 -24.87 -7.09
CA MET A 309 10.59 -24.44 -6.22
C MET A 309 10.25 -22.96 -6.41
N LEU A 310 8.94 -22.69 -6.35
CA LEU A 310 8.32 -21.38 -6.53
C LEU A 310 7.50 -21.04 -5.28
N LEU A 311 7.51 -19.78 -4.86
CA LEU A 311 6.57 -19.25 -3.87
C LEU A 311 5.56 -18.33 -4.56
N GLU A 312 4.27 -18.60 -4.35
CA GLU A 312 3.18 -17.85 -4.97
C GLU A 312 2.04 -17.59 -3.98
N SER A 313 1.37 -16.45 -4.10
CA SER A 313 0.02 -16.22 -3.55
C SER A 313 -0.97 -16.38 -4.68
N THR A 314 -1.91 -17.34 -4.59
CA THR A 314 -2.81 -17.64 -5.71
C THR A 314 -4.23 -17.99 -5.26
N MET A 315 -5.21 -17.75 -6.12
CA MET A 315 -6.58 -18.28 -5.99
C MET A 315 -6.71 -19.77 -6.39
N ALA A 316 -5.65 -20.40 -6.88
CA ALA A 316 -5.66 -21.82 -7.20
C ALA A 316 -5.43 -22.70 -5.95
N GLY A 317 -5.96 -23.93 -5.96
CA GLY A 317 -5.77 -24.88 -4.86
C GLY A 317 -6.32 -24.38 -3.52
N ASN A 318 -5.45 -24.27 -2.51
CA ASN A 318 -5.81 -23.85 -1.16
C ASN A 318 -6.06 -22.34 -1.01
N LYS A 319 -5.95 -21.56 -2.10
CA LYS A 319 -6.26 -20.13 -2.12
C LYS A 319 -5.42 -19.29 -1.14
N ASN A 320 -4.12 -19.60 -1.06
CA ASN A 320 -3.21 -18.99 -0.11
C ASN A 320 -1.79 -18.87 -0.68
N VAL A 321 -0.91 -18.30 0.12
CA VAL A 321 0.53 -18.29 -0.14
C VAL A 321 1.09 -19.68 0.10
N ARG A 322 1.74 -20.25 -0.90
CA ARG A 322 2.25 -21.62 -0.89
C ARG A 322 3.58 -21.76 -1.61
N ILE A 323 4.20 -22.92 -1.40
CA ILE A 323 5.35 -23.39 -2.18
C ILE A 323 4.88 -24.49 -3.12
N ILE A 324 5.28 -24.42 -4.39
CA ILE A 324 4.97 -25.40 -5.44
C ILE A 324 6.18 -25.60 -6.34
N SER A 325 6.36 -26.79 -6.91
CA SER A 325 7.40 -27.00 -7.93
C SER A 325 6.99 -26.43 -9.29
N CYS A 326 7.97 -26.02 -10.11
CA CYS A 326 7.73 -25.62 -11.49
C CYS A 326 7.03 -26.74 -12.26
N LYS A 327 7.45 -27.99 -12.05
CA LYS A 327 6.81 -29.16 -12.66
C LYS A 327 5.34 -29.31 -12.29
N GLN A 328 4.96 -29.06 -11.04
CA GLN A 328 3.54 -29.07 -10.65
C GLN A 328 2.78 -27.89 -11.25
N ARG A 329 3.42 -26.73 -11.39
CA ARG A 329 2.77 -25.51 -11.87
C ARG A 329 2.59 -25.47 -13.39
N PHE A 330 3.57 -25.98 -14.13
CA PHE A 330 3.73 -25.83 -15.58
C PHE A 330 4.02 -27.16 -16.29
N GLY A 331 3.98 -28.31 -15.61
CA GLY A 331 4.23 -29.62 -16.22
C GLY A 331 5.70 -29.96 -16.51
N ASN A 332 6.60 -28.97 -16.54
CA ASN A 332 8.03 -29.13 -16.82
C ASN A 332 8.89 -28.57 -15.68
N SER A 333 10.10 -29.09 -15.55
CA SER A 333 11.10 -28.53 -14.64
C SER A 333 11.57 -27.17 -15.14
N ILE A 334 11.89 -26.25 -14.23
CA ILE A 334 12.35 -24.90 -14.55
C ILE A 334 13.61 -24.91 -15.42
N TYR A 335 14.44 -25.95 -15.26
CA TYR A 335 15.70 -26.10 -15.99
C TYR A 335 15.50 -26.37 -17.49
N ASP A 336 14.28 -26.76 -17.88
CA ASP A 336 13.91 -27.14 -19.25
C ASP A 336 13.07 -26.05 -19.95
N ILE A 337 12.86 -24.89 -19.32
CA ILE A 337 12.00 -23.81 -19.80
C ILE A 337 12.85 -22.59 -20.14
N ALA A 338 12.55 -21.94 -21.26
CA ALA A 338 13.02 -20.62 -21.63
C ALA A 338 11.91 -19.55 -21.51
N SER A 339 12.31 -18.30 -21.32
CA SER A 339 11.39 -17.15 -21.34
C SER A 339 10.73 -17.06 -22.72
N GLY A 340 9.40 -16.97 -22.75
CA GLY A 340 8.56 -17.03 -23.95
C GLY A 340 7.98 -18.42 -24.23
N ASP A 341 8.42 -19.48 -23.53
CA ASP A 341 7.88 -20.82 -23.73
C ASP A 341 6.41 -20.90 -23.32
N ILE A 342 5.70 -21.80 -24.02
CA ILE A 342 4.29 -22.08 -23.79
C ILE A 342 4.17 -23.42 -23.09
N SER A 343 3.61 -23.43 -21.89
CA SER A 343 3.19 -24.65 -21.20
C SER A 343 1.69 -24.84 -21.31
N ASN A 344 1.27 -26.07 -21.64
CA ASN A 344 -0.14 -26.44 -21.65
C ASN A 344 -0.43 -27.41 -20.50
N THR A 345 -1.37 -27.04 -19.66
CA THR A 345 -1.98 -27.91 -18.63
C THR A 345 -3.40 -28.30 -19.08
N SER A 346 -4.08 -29.16 -18.32
CA SER A 346 -5.48 -29.54 -18.62
C SER A 346 -6.41 -28.34 -18.76
N ASP A 347 -6.16 -27.28 -17.99
CA ASP A 347 -7.10 -26.19 -17.78
C ASP A 347 -6.61 -24.84 -18.32
N TYR A 348 -5.29 -24.70 -18.57
CA TYR A 348 -4.68 -23.42 -18.92
C TYR A 348 -3.48 -23.58 -19.86
N GLN A 349 -3.30 -22.57 -20.71
CA GLN A 349 -2.08 -22.30 -21.44
C GLN A 349 -1.33 -21.17 -20.74
N PHE A 350 -0.04 -21.37 -20.44
CA PHE A 350 0.82 -20.41 -19.77
C PHE A 350 1.93 -19.96 -20.71
N TYR A 351 2.07 -18.64 -20.89
CA TYR A 351 3.20 -17.99 -21.54
C TYR A 351 4.16 -17.56 -20.42
N ILE A 352 5.31 -18.23 -20.31
CA ILE A 352 6.19 -18.13 -19.13
C ILE A 352 7.30 -17.13 -19.39
N TYR A 353 7.60 -16.26 -18.41
CA TYR A 353 8.71 -15.31 -18.49
C TYR A 353 9.52 -15.30 -17.21
N PHE A 354 10.80 -14.94 -17.34
CA PHE A 354 11.72 -14.84 -16.22
C PHE A 354 12.32 -13.44 -16.14
N ALA A 355 12.49 -12.92 -14.93
CA ALA A 355 13.11 -11.63 -14.73
C ALA A 355 13.80 -11.52 -13.37
N SER A 356 14.73 -10.58 -13.24
CA SER A 356 15.42 -10.30 -11.98
C SER A 356 15.68 -8.82 -11.77
N TYR A 357 15.63 -8.42 -10.51
CA TYR A 357 16.11 -7.12 -10.03
C TYR A 357 17.53 -7.19 -9.47
N LEU A 358 18.08 -8.40 -9.31
CA LEU A 358 19.26 -8.67 -8.49
C LEU A 358 20.50 -8.98 -9.33
N HIS A 359 20.36 -9.17 -10.65
CA HIS A 359 21.46 -9.47 -11.57
C HIS A 359 22.28 -8.22 -11.94
N ASN A 360 21.72 -7.03 -11.74
CA ASN A 360 22.33 -5.76 -12.10
C ASN A 360 22.50 -4.87 -10.86
N PRO A 361 23.73 -4.64 -10.38
CA PRO A 361 24.00 -3.74 -9.25
C PRO A 361 23.47 -2.32 -9.42
N GLU A 362 23.47 -1.79 -10.65
CA GLU A 362 22.93 -0.45 -10.93
C GLU A 362 21.41 -0.42 -10.72
N LEU A 363 20.71 -1.48 -11.10
CA LEU A 363 19.27 -1.61 -10.86
C LEU A 363 18.95 -1.70 -9.37
N ILE A 364 19.75 -2.47 -8.60
CA ILE A 364 19.62 -2.54 -7.14
C ILE A 364 19.77 -1.13 -6.52
N MET A 365 20.79 -0.37 -6.95
CA MET A 365 20.98 1.01 -6.50
C MET A 365 19.80 1.91 -6.87
N GLN A 366 19.30 1.83 -8.11
CA GLN A 366 18.13 2.61 -8.54
C GLN A 366 16.88 2.29 -7.71
N LEU A 367 16.65 1.03 -7.35
CA LEU A 367 15.52 0.63 -6.51
C LEU A 367 15.63 1.20 -5.08
N ARG A 368 16.85 1.22 -4.52
CA ARG A 368 17.14 1.85 -3.22
C ARG A 368 16.94 3.36 -3.29
N GLU A 369 17.42 4.00 -4.35
CA GLU A 369 17.19 5.44 -4.56
C GLU A 369 15.72 5.77 -4.77
N ASN A 370 14.95 4.93 -5.47
CA ASN A 370 13.52 5.14 -5.67
C ASN A 370 12.72 5.02 -4.37
N ALA A 371 13.19 4.20 -3.42
CA ALA A 371 12.67 4.24 -2.05
C ALA A 371 12.93 5.60 -1.35
N ASN A 372 13.89 6.39 -1.85
CA ASN A 372 14.35 7.67 -1.28
C ASN A 372 13.81 8.90 -2.03
N ARG A 373 13.53 8.81 -3.34
CA ARG A 373 13.34 9.97 -4.23
C ARG A 373 12.04 10.78 -4.05
N HIS A 374 11.23 10.53 -3.04
CA HIS A 374 10.10 11.41 -2.71
C HIS A 374 10.51 12.68 -1.92
N ILE A 375 11.82 12.91 -1.78
CA ILE A 375 12.47 13.95 -0.98
C ILE A 375 12.62 15.31 -1.73
N SER A 376 12.35 15.38 -3.04
CA SER A 376 12.52 16.63 -3.82
C SER A 376 11.23 17.17 -4.41
#